data_AF-A0A2H6KFX3-F1
#
_entry.id   AF-A0A2H6KFX3-F1
#
_cell.length_a   1.000
_cell.length_b   1.000
_cell.length_c   1.000
_cell.angle_alpha   90.00
_cell.angle_beta   90.00
_cell.angle_gamma   90.00
#
_symmetry.space_group_name_H-M   'P 1'
#
loop_
_entity.id
_entity.type
_entity.pdbx_description
1 polymer ?
#
loop_
_entity_poly.entity_id
_entity_poly.type
_entity_poly.pdbx_seq_one_letter_code
_entity_poly.pdbx_strand_id
1 'polypeptide(L)'
;MELNQDVSQTNNSIYVTKEPYSLTAALVANTMTQACHYAANFLYKVKHTDISDAYETFFKDKEKYAFYYSIDPARLLCHLRDYVYACCHQLAFLKSQCSRDQLNGGWQDCRYGSNVSSPKSPLQVFLTDAPASKFKTDPFDPCDICLKSRVNMGFTKEDLPEKLETGKHISTILSPTCGGEDPLLTLCSYLTCLTRRTPRTTGELVSFFHNFGNELHDVSLKLSPLGSALSSPHYGCPEWDRLGAEDLQAVKDIRGSDPPNSNHDKVHAKTLSTLLGCGIDNVQCPQLMKPITYRAYALYSSSFVHHYLSWVVHLPDRLWDSLVKLHCDLKDLQCHDSNSKSLHQCADALPLLYSHGITPPDGALQSSLSCSEIISKLEQVVNGKPIADLMTAMDTFLYRIRAPFLYTIVALWLTATLYILHLLLYRMDVLRIRSHLLTTRASHLIDVKALLAGSRRMLSLYKDVDYFDDDFHS
;
A
#
# COMPACT_ATOMS: atom_id res chain seq x y z
N MET A 1 -7.62 20.91 42.10
CA MET A 1 -6.66 21.16 41.00
C MET A 1 -7.21 20.41 39.81
N GLU A 2 -7.78 21.17 38.88
CA GLU A 2 -8.79 20.72 37.93
C GLU A 2 -8.24 19.71 36.92
N LEU A 3 -8.98 18.60 36.76
CA LEU A 3 -8.81 17.67 35.64
C LEU A 3 -9.24 18.40 34.36
N ASN A 4 -8.28 18.77 33.51
CA ASN A 4 -8.59 19.09 32.12
C ASN A 4 -9.09 17.81 31.43
N GLN A 5 -10.38 17.79 31.12
CA GLN A 5 -10.97 16.89 30.15
C GLN A 5 -10.38 17.23 28.77
N ASP A 6 -9.43 16.40 28.34
CA ASP A 6 -8.82 16.49 27.03
C ASP A 6 -9.83 15.95 25.99
N VAL A 7 -10.58 16.85 25.35
CA VAL A 7 -11.52 16.56 24.25
C VAL A 7 -10.76 16.41 22.92
N SER A 8 -9.44 16.19 22.96
CA SER A 8 -8.52 16.33 21.83
C SER A 8 -8.28 15.06 21.02
N GLN A 9 -8.96 13.95 21.36
CA GLN A 9 -8.73 12.66 20.72
C GLN A 9 -9.89 12.27 19.82
N THR A 10 -9.64 12.20 18.52
CA THR A 10 -10.57 11.54 17.59
C THR A 10 -10.80 10.11 18.08
N ASN A 11 -12.06 9.65 18.17
CA ASN A 11 -12.45 8.27 18.51
C ASN A 11 -11.77 7.16 17.64
N ASN A 12 -10.93 7.52 16.67
CA ASN A 12 -10.20 6.64 15.77
C ASN A 12 -8.69 6.52 16.07
N SER A 13 -8.13 7.32 16.98
CA SER A 13 -6.79 7.08 17.50
C SER A 13 -6.88 5.98 18.55
N ILE A 14 -6.27 4.82 18.28
CA ILE A 14 -6.08 3.81 19.32
C ILE A 14 -5.40 4.54 20.49
N TYR A 15 -5.95 4.43 21.71
CA TYR A 15 -5.18 4.69 22.94
C TYR A 15 -4.07 3.63 22.99
N VAL A 16 -3.06 3.78 22.15
CA VAL A 16 -1.83 3.04 22.26
C VAL A 16 -1.21 3.65 23.49
N THR A 17 -1.28 2.85 24.56
CA THR A 17 -0.66 3.03 25.86
C THR A 17 0.38 4.14 25.90
N LYS A 18 0.25 4.97 26.95
CA LYS A 18 1.15 6.02 27.45
C LYS A 18 2.67 5.76 27.38
N GLU A 19 3.10 4.57 26.95
CA GLU A 19 4.48 4.19 26.64
C GLU A 19 4.58 3.59 25.22
N PRO A 20 5.05 4.36 24.22
CA PRO A 20 5.08 3.96 22.80
C PRO A 20 6.19 2.96 22.41
N TYR A 21 6.78 2.21 23.36
CA TYR A 21 8.00 1.43 23.11
C TYR A 21 7.92 -0.09 23.27
N SER A 22 6.78 -0.70 23.60
CA SER A 22 6.73 -2.17 23.64
C SER A 22 5.38 -2.76 23.26
N LEU A 23 5.24 -3.11 21.97
CA LEU A 23 4.30 -4.12 21.51
C LEU A 23 4.76 -5.48 22.07
N THR A 24 4.52 -5.72 23.37
CA THR A 24 4.99 -6.93 24.06
C THR A 24 4.21 -8.15 23.59
N ALA A 25 4.85 -9.32 23.63
CA ALA A 25 4.18 -10.59 23.34
C ALA A 25 2.95 -10.80 24.25
N ALA A 26 3.03 -10.38 25.52
CA ALA A 26 1.91 -10.45 26.47
C ALA A 26 0.73 -9.58 26.04
N LEU A 27 0.97 -8.36 25.55
CA LEU A 27 -0.08 -7.48 25.05
C LEU A 27 -0.77 -8.09 23.83
N VAL A 28 0.00 -8.56 22.84
CA VAL A 28 -0.55 -9.20 21.64
C VAL A 28 -1.34 -10.45 21.98
N ALA A 29 -0.82 -11.30 22.89
CA ALA A 29 -1.50 -12.50 23.34
C ALA A 29 -2.82 -12.17 24.05
N ASN A 30 -2.83 -11.17 24.93
CA ASN A 30 -4.04 -10.73 25.62
C ASN A 30 -5.10 -10.20 24.64
N THR A 31 -4.71 -9.35 23.68
CA THR A 31 -5.64 -8.86 22.64
C THR A 31 -6.13 -9.99 21.75
N MET A 32 -5.29 -10.98 21.45
CA MET A 32 -5.70 -12.19 20.73
C MET A 32 -6.75 -12.98 21.51
N THR A 33 -6.56 -13.20 22.81
CA THR A 33 -7.55 -13.85 23.67
C THR A 33 -8.87 -13.08 23.67
N GLN A 34 -8.84 -11.74 23.79
CA GLN A 34 -10.03 -10.90 23.71
C GLN A 34 -10.74 -11.00 22.35
N ALA A 35 -9.98 -10.98 21.25
CA ALA A 35 -10.53 -11.14 19.90
C ALA A 35 -11.17 -12.52 19.71
N CYS A 36 -10.59 -13.59 20.26
CA CYS A 36 -11.18 -14.93 20.25
C CYS A 36 -12.49 -15.00 21.04
N HIS A 37 -12.55 -14.39 22.23
CA HIS A 37 -13.79 -14.30 23.00
C HIS A 37 -14.86 -13.50 22.25
N TYR A 38 -14.47 -12.40 21.62
CA TYR A 38 -15.35 -11.58 20.82
C TYR A 38 -15.89 -12.35 19.60
N ALA A 39 -15.05 -13.10 18.89
CA ALA A 39 -15.44 -13.94 17.78
C ALA A 39 -16.42 -15.06 18.23
N ALA A 40 -16.14 -15.72 19.36
CA ALA A 40 -17.03 -16.75 19.91
C ALA A 40 -18.42 -16.18 20.26
N ASN A 41 -18.45 -15.00 20.88
CA ASN A 41 -19.68 -14.30 21.19
C ASN A 41 -20.45 -13.88 19.92
N PHE A 42 -19.75 -13.39 18.90
CA PHE A 42 -20.36 -13.05 17.61
C PHE A 42 -21.00 -14.27 16.95
N LEU A 43 -20.25 -15.36 16.77
CA LEU A 43 -20.75 -16.59 16.13
C LEU A 43 -21.96 -17.16 16.87
N TYR A 44 -21.93 -17.16 18.20
CA TYR A 44 -23.07 -17.61 18.99
C TYR A 44 -24.29 -16.69 18.82
N LYS A 45 -24.11 -15.37 18.95
CA LYS A 45 -25.21 -14.39 18.89
C LYS A 45 -25.81 -14.20 17.51
N VAL A 46 -25.04 -14.50 16.45
CA VAL A 46 -25.57 -14.53 15.08
C VAL A 46 -26.66 -15.60 14.97
N LYS A 47 -26.47 -16.78 15.59
CA LYS A 47 -27.42 -17.90 15.55
C LYS A 47 -28.48 -17.86 16.65
N HIS A 48 -28.10 -17.44 17.86
CA HIS A 48 -28.95 -17.48 19.05
C HIS A 48 -29.15 -16.06 19.59
N THR A 49 -30.40 -15.60 19.64
CA THR A 49 -30.72 -14.23 20.09
C THR A 49 -30.43 -14.02 21.59
N ASP A 50 -30.59 -15.08 22.40
CA ASP A 50 -30.41 -15.06 23.86
C ASP A 50 -29.19 -15.89 24.30
N ILE A 51 -28.49 -15.42 25.35
CA ILE A 51 -27.41 -16.18 25.99
C ILE A 51 -28.04 -17.27 26.86
N SER A 52 -27.84 -18.53 26.50
CA SER A 52 -28.26 -19.70 27.27
C SER A 52 -27.09 -20.62 27.60
N ASP A 53 -27.33 -21.61 28.48
CA ASP A 53 -26.37 -22.67 28.81
C ASP A 53 -25.83 -23.43 27.58
N ALA A 54 -26.51 -23.29 26.42
CA ALA A 54 -26.02 -23.80 25.15
C ALA A 54 -24.71 -23.16 24.67
N TYR A 55 -24.27 -22.02 25.22
CA TYR A 55 -22.99 -21.41 24.87
C TYR A 55 -21.81 -22.34 25.17
N GLU A 56 -21.84 -23.05 26.31
CA GLU A 56 -20.78 -23.97 26.71
C GLU A 56 -20.65 -25.19 25.80
N THR A 57 -21.76 -25.58 25.16
CA THR A 57 -21.80 -26.74 24.27
C THR A 57 -21.57 -26.39 22.81
N PHE A 58 -21.73 -25.11 22.43
CA PHE A 58 -21.68 -24.63 21.05
C PHE A 58 -20.35 -24.91 20.33
N PHE A 59 -19.23 -24.81 21.06
CA PHE A 59 -17.88 -25.02 20.52
C PHE A 59 -17.27 -26.38 20.93
N LYS A 60 -18.08 -27.35 21.38
CA LYS A 60 -17.58 -28.68 21.78
C LYS A 60 -17.08 -29.51 20.61
N ASP A 61 -17.67 -29.33 19.43
CA ASP A 61 -17.20 -29.96 18.19
C ASP A 61 -15.93 -29.26 17.71
N LYS A 62 -14.78 -29.76 18.17
CA LYS A 62 -13.47 -29.22 17.81
C LYS A 62 -13.13 -29.48 16.34
N GLU A 63 -13.68 -30.53 15.74
CA GLU A 63 -13.40 -30.89 14.34
C GLU A 63 -14.09 -29.92 13.38
N LYS A 64 -15.32 -29.49 13.69
CA LYS A 64 -16.03 -28.46 12.92
C LYS A 64 -15.24 -27.14 12.80
N TYR A 65 -14.47 -26.77 13.83
CA TYR A 65 -13.72 -25.52 13.88
C TYR A 65 -12.19 -25.71 13.81
N ALA A 66 -11.72 -26.90 13.44
CA ALA A 66 -10.29 -27.20 13.35
C ALA A 66 -9.67 -26.54 12.10
N PHE A 67 -9.09 -25.36 12.27
CA PHE A 67 -8.25 -24.77 11.24
C PHE A 67 -6.86 -25.43 11.22
N TYR A 68 -6.29 -25.55 10.02
CA TYR A 68 -4.89 -25.91 9.88
C TYR A 68 -4.00 -24.75 10.32
N TYR A 69 -3.17 -25.00 11.33
CA TYR A 69 -2.15 -24.08 11.82
C TYR A 69 -0.77 -24.65 11.48
N SER A 70 0.11 -23.79 10.93
CA SER A 70 1.47 -24.22 10.63
C SER A 70 2.26 -24.44 11.91
N ILE A 71 3.10 -25.48 11.93
CA ILE A 71 4.04 -25.75 13.03
C ILE A 71 5.21 -24.75 12.99
N ASP A 72 5.49 -24.15 11.82
CA ASP A 72 6.48 -23.10 11.68
C ASP A 72 5.95 -21.76 12.24
N PRO A 73 6.59 -21.16 13.25
CA PRO A 73 6.11 -19.93 13.88
C PRO A 73 5.96 -18.75 12.91
N ALA A 74 6.83 -18.64 11.91
CA ALA A 74 6.78 -17.54 10.94
C ALA A 74 5.56 -17.67 10.01
N ARG A 75 5.30 -18.87 9.49
CA ARG A 75 4.08 -19.19 8.73
C ARG A 75 2.84 -19.04 9.58
N LEU A 76 2.87 -19.48 10.84
CA LEU A 76 1.74 -19.33 11.76
C LEU A 76 1.36 -17.85 11.95
N LEU A 77 2.35 -16.98 12.16
CA LEU A 77 2.12 -15.53 12.27
C LEU A 77 1.53 -14.94 10.98
N CYS A 78 1.98 -15.40 9.81
CA CYS A 78 1.42 -14.98 8.53
C CYS A 78 -0.03 -15.44 8.35
N HIS A 79 -0.34 -16.68 8.71
CA HIS A 79 -1.71 -17.21 8.68
C HIS A 79 -2.62 -16.43 9.63
N LEU A 80 -2.17 -16.22 10.87
CA LEU A 80 -2.93 -15.45 11.86
C LEU A 80 -3.24 -14.04 11.36
N ARG A 81 -2.24 -13.34 10.81
CA ARG A 81 -2.43 -12.03 10.17
C ARG A 81 -3.48 -12.11 9.06
N ASP A 82 -3.37 -13.09 8.16
CA ASP A 82 -4.27 -13.20 7.01
C ASP A 82 -5.72 -13.47 7.44
N TYR A 83 -5.93 -14.35 8.42
CA TYR A 83 -7.25 -14.63 8.98
C TYR A 83 -7.84 -13.41 9.70
N VAL A 84 -7.06 -12.78 10.59
CA VAL A 84 -7.50 -11.58 11.32
C VAL A 84 -7.82 -10.45 10.36
N TYR A 85 -7.01 -10.26 9.32
CA TYR A 85 -7.23 -9.23 8.32
C TYR A 85 -8.48 -9.49 7.49
N ALA A 86 -8.69 -10.71 7.02
CA ALA A 86 -9.89 -11.11 6.28
C ALA A 86 -11.15 -10.87 7.11
N CYS A 87 -11.17 -11.35 8.36
CA CYS A 87 -12.29 -11.15 9.29
C CYS A 87 -12.53 -9.67 9.56
N CYS A 88 -11.47 -8.90 9.82
CA CYS A 88 -11.56 -7.45 10.05
C CYS A 88 -12.22 -6.75 8.85
N HIS A 89 -11.81 -7.09 7.63
CA HIS A 89 -12.38 -6.50 6.42
C HIS A 89 -13.87 -6.80 6.28
N GLN A 90 -14.27 -8.08 6.39
CA GLN A 90 -15.67 -8.48 6.24
C GLN A 90 -16.57 -7.90 7.35
N LEU A 91 -16.14 -8.01 8.61
CA LEU A 91 -16.94 -7.58 9.75
C LEU A 91 -17.03 -6.07 9.89
N ALA A 92 -15.97 -5.32 9.52
CA ALA A 92 -16.03 -3.86 9.51
C ALA A 92 -17.01 -3.35 8.45
N PHE A 93 -17.00 -3.94 7.25
CA PHE A 93 -17.99 -3.62 6.22
C PHE A 93 -19.41 -3.97 6.68
N LEU A 94 -19.61 -5.19 7.21
CA LEU A 94 -20.90 -5.65 7.71
C LEU A 94 -21.44 -4.71 8.81
N LYS A 95 -20.59 -4.31 9.76
CA LYS A 95 -20.93 -3.34 10.82
C LYS A 95 -21.37 -2.00 10.25
N SER A 96 -20.60 -1.45 9.31
CA SER A 96 -20.91 -0.18 8.64
C SER A 96 -22.28 -0.24 7.95
N GLN A 97 -22.53 -1.28 7.15
CA GLN A 97 -23.81 -1.45 6.45
C GLN A 97 -24.98 -1.67 7.41
N CYS A 98 -24.83 -2.54 8.40
CA CYS A 98 -25.90 -2.85 9.37
C CYS A 98 -26.22 -1.69 10.34
N SER A 99 -25.32 -0.72 10.49
CA SER A 99 -25.56 0.48 11.31
C SER A 99 -26.36 1.57 10.60
N ARG A 100 -26.54 1.45 9.27
CA ARG A 100 -27.16 2.46 8.41
C ARG A 100 -28.57 2.05 8.00
N ASP A 101 -29.48 3.01 7.99
CA ASP A 101 -30.86 2.80 7.51
C ASP A 101 -30.92 2.59 5.98
N GLN A 102 -32.07 2.11 5.51
CA GLN A 102 -32.29 1.88 4.08
C GLN A 102 -32.27 3.17 3.26
N LEU A 103 -32.69 4.31 3.84
CA LEU A 103 -32.67 5.62 3.18
C LEU A 103 -31.23 6.05 2.85
N ASN A 104 -30.25 5.60 3.62
CA ASN A 104 -28.84 5.88 3.38
C ASN A 104 -28.09 4.72 2.70
N GLY A 105 -28.84 3.77 2.11
CA GLY A 105 -28.29 2.60 1.41
C GLY A 105 -27.79 1.47 2.33
N GLY A 106 -28.13 1.51 3.62
CA GLY A 106 -27.70 0.53 4.61
C GLY A 106 -28.63 -0.66 4.79
N TRP A 107 -28.21 -1.57 5.67
CA TRP A 107 -28.82 -2.89 5.90
C TRP A 107 -29.45 -3.03 7.29
N GLN A 108 -29.61 -1.95 8.05
CA GLN A 108 -30.16 -1.99 9.40
C GLN A 108 -31.50 -2.74 9.49
N ASP A 109 -32.41 -2.52 8.54
CA ASP A 109 -33.72 -3.17 8.51
C ASP A 109 -33.77 -4.41 7.61
N CYS A 110 -32.64 -4.79 6.99
CA CYS A 110 -32.56 -6.00 6.16
C CYS A 110 -32.66 -7.24 7.05
N ARG A 111 -33.47 -8.21 6.62
CA ARG A 111 -33.73 -9.43 7.39
C ARG A 111 -32.73 -10.54 7.07
N TYR A 112 -32.39 -11.35 8.05
CA TYR A 112 -31.61 -12.57 7.87
C TYR A 112 -32.16 -13.71 8.75
N GLY A 113 -31.88 -14.96 8.38
CA GLY A 113 -32.36 -16.16 9.08
C GLY A 113 -32.51 -17.36 8.15
N SER A 114 -32.66 -18.56 8.74
CA SER A 114 -32.74 -19.82 7.98
C SER A 114 -33.96 -19.90 7.04
N ASN A 115 -35.04 -19.18 7.40
CA ASN A 115 -36.31 -19.15 6.68
C ASN A 115 -36.43 -17.98 5.67
N VAL A 116 -35.38 -17.18 5.46
CA VAL A 116 -35.39 -16.10 4.46
C VAL A 116 -35.23 -16.69 3.05
N SER A 117 -36.21 -16.46 2.17
CA SER A 117 -36.04 -16.79 0.75
C SER A 117 -34.98 -15.87 0.11
N SER A 118 -33.94 -16.49 -0.43
CA SER A 118 -32.62 -15.88 -0.74
C SER A 118 -32.48 -15.06 -2.04
N PRO A 119 -33.46 -14.23 -2.47
CA PRO A 119 -33.08 -13.10 -3.32
C PRO A 119 -33.57 -11.71 -2.85
N LYS A 120 -34.22 -11.59 -1.68
CA LYS A 120 -34.80 -10.31 -1.24
C LYS A 120 -33.96 -9.50 -0.24
N SER A 121 -32.97 -10.10 0.43
CA SER A 121 -32.17 -9.42 1.45
C SER A 121 -30.70 -9.38 1.06
N PRO A 122 -30.11 -8.18 0.82
CA PRO A 122 -28.69 -8.06 0.52
C PRO A 122 -27.80 -8.56 1.68
N LEU A 123 -28.25 -8.35 2.92
CA LEU A 123 -27.60 -8.86 4.11
C LEU A 123 -27.51 -10.39 4.13
N GLN A 124 -28.64 -11.08 3.89
CA GLN A 124 -28.69 -12.55 3.86
C GLN A 124 -27.74 -13.09 2.79
N VAL A 125 -27.79 -12.50 1.60
CA VAL A 125 -26.98 -12.91 0.44
C VAL A 125 -25.49 -12.71 0.70
N PHE A 126 -25.11 -11.63 1.37
CA PHE A 126 -23.72 -11.36 1.77
C PHE A 126 -23.23 -12.36 2.83
N LEU A 127 -24.05 -12.65 3.85
CA LEU A 127 -23.68 -13.62 4.90
C LEU A 127 -23.46 -15.04 4.35
N THR A 128 -24.30 -15.46 3.41
CA THR A 128 -24.24 -16.82 2.84
C THR A 128 -23.39 -16.93 1.58
N ASP A 129 -22.74 -15.84 1.14
CA ASP A 129 -22.05 -15.74 -0.16
C ASP A 129 -22.87 -16.33 -1.32
N ALA A 130 -24.17 -16.01 -1.34
CA ALA A 130 -25.06 -16.58 -2.35
C ALA A 130 -24.69 -16.04 -3.74
N PRO A 131 -24.91 -16.81 -4.83
CA PRO A 131 -24.57 -16.37 -6.19
C PRO A 131 -25.22 -15.06 -6.64
N ALA A 132 -26.31 -14.65 -5.97
CA ALA A 132 -26.98 -13.36 -6.19
C ALA A 132 -26.25 -12.16 -5.55
N SER A 133 -25.15 -12.39 -4.82
CA SER A 133 -24.38 -11.33 -4.18
C SER A 133 -23.76 -10.43 -5.24
N LYS A 134 -24.03 -9.13 -5.12
CA LYS A 134 -23.32 -8.12 -5.91
C LYS A 134 -21.88 -7.93 -5.42
N PHE A 135 -21.58 -8.33 -4.19
CA PHE A 135 -20.24 -8.26 -3.61
C PHE A 135 -19.48 -9.51 -4.01
N LYS A 136 -18.48 -9.34 -4.86
CA LYS A 136 -17.61 -10.43 -5.26
C LYS A 136 -16.72 -10.81 -4.08
N THR A 137 -16.97 -12.01 -3.57
CA THR A 137 -16.15 -12.69 -2.58
C THR A 137 -15.55 -13.94 -3.21
N ASP A 138 -14.39 -14.36 -2.71
CA ASP A 138 -13.65 -15.50 -3.21
C ASP A 138 -13.27 -16.42 -2.03
N PRO A 139 -13.07 -17.74 -2.27
CA PRO A 139 -12.50 -18.62 -1.26
C PRO A 139 -11.15 -18.11 -0.77
N PHE A 140 -10.80 -18.41 0.49
CA PHE A 140 -9.51 -18.00 1.03
C PHE A 140 -8.36 -18.62 0.22
N ASP A 141 -7.55 -17.77 -0.40
CA ASP A 141 -6.35 -18.16 -1.13
C ASP A 141 -5.10 -17.59 -0.42
N PRO A 142 -4.20 -18.44 0.12
CA PRO A 142 -2.96 -17.99 0.73
C PRO A 142 -1.99 -17.35 -0.30
N CYS A 143 -2.11 -17.69 -1.58
CA CYS A 143 -1.25 -17.25 -2.68
C CYS A 143 -1.74 -15.94 -3.32
N ASP A 144 -3.05 -15.70 -3.39
CA ASP A 144 -3.61 -14.45 -3.91
C ASP A 144 -3.90 -13.44 -2.79
N ILE A 145 -3.01 -12.45 -2.69
CA ILE A 145 -3.07 -11.43 -1.65
C ILE A 145 -4.31 -10.53 -1.78
N CYS A 146 -4.85 -10.34 -2.99
CA CYS A 146 -6.04 -9.52 -3.20
C CYS A 146 -7.32 -10.23 -2.78
N LEU A 147 -7.34 -11.56 -2.78
CA LEU A 147 -8.48 -12.36 -2.32
C LEU A 147 -8.55 -12.44 -0.79
N LYS A 148 -7.42 -12.22 -0.10
CA LYS A 148 -7.36 -12.22 1.37
C LYS A 148 -8.28 -11.22 2.06
N SER A 149 -8.65 -10.11 1.41
CA SER A 149 -9.61 -9.15 1.98
C SER A 149 -11.06 -9.52 1.68
N ARG A 150 -11.33 -10.08 0.50
CA ARG A 150 -12.68 -10.38 -0.01
C ARG A 150 -13.03 -11.86 0.16
N VAL A 151 -12.70 -12.42 1.32
CA VAL A 151 -12.96 -13.83 1.62
C VAL A 151 -14.44 -14.06 1.89
N ASN A 152 -14.96 -15.19 1.41
CA ASN A 152 -16.32 -15.63 1.72
C ASN A 152 -16.57 -15.70 3.24
N MET A 153 -17.73 -15.21 3.66
CA MET A 153 -18.24 -15.33 5.03
C MET A 153 -18.69 -16.76 5.37
N GLY A 154 -19.29 -17.45 4.41
CA GLY A 154 -19.54 -18.90 4.42
C GLY A 154 -20.66 -19.37 5.33
N PHE A 155 -21.56 -18.51 5.82
CA PHE A 155 -22.65 -18.94 6.68
C PHE A 155 -23.64 -19.83 5.93
N THR A 156 -24.00 -20.96 6.52
CA THR A 156 -25.05 -21.84 5.98
C THR A 156 -26.39 -21.58 6.66
N LYS A 157 -27.48 -22.20 6.17
CA LYS A 157 -28.80 -22.10 6.81
C LYS A 157 -28.80 -22.57 8.27
N GLU A 158 -27.90 -23.48 8.62
CA GLU A 158 -27.78 -24.08 9.95
C GLU A 158 -27.02 -23.17 10.94
N ASP A 159 -26.23 -22.23 10.41
CA ASP A 159 -25.48 -21.26 11.20
C ASP A 159 -26.27 -19.98 11.48
N LEU A 160 -27.47 -19.85 10.89
CA LEU A 160 -28.36 -18.70 11.01
C LEU A 160 -29.56 -19.00 11.92
N PRO A 161 -30.20 -17.97 12.51
CA PRO A 161 -31.29 -18.15 13.45
C PRO A 161 -32.55 -18.68 12.73
N GLU A 162 -33.32 -19.52 13.42
CA GLU A 162 -34.64 -19.96 12.93
C GLU A 162 -35.65 -18.81 12.92
N LYS A 163 -35.55 -17.94 13.93
CA LYS A 163 -36.31 -16.68 14.01
C LYS A 163 -35.70 -15.67 13.04
N LEU A 164 -36.57 -14.87 12.44
CA LEU A 164 -36.15 -13.78 11.56
C LEU A 164 -35.56 -12.64 12.39
N GLU A 165 -34.30 -12.31 12.13
CA GLU A 165 -33.59 -11.19 12.75
C GLU A 165 -33.27 -10.11 11.71
N THR A 166 -32.78 -8.95 12.17
CA THR A 166 -32.49 -7.77 11.34
C THR A 166 -31.02 -7.36 11.43
N GLY A 167 -30.52 -6.60 10.45
CA GLY A 167 -29.17 -6.04 10.47
C GLY A 167 -28.88 -5.22 11.73
N LYS A 168 -29.88 -4.56 12.32
CA LYS A 168 -29.76 -3.88 13.62
C LYS A 168 -29.24 -4.80 14.73
N HIS A 169 -29.66 -6.06 14.73
CA HIS A 169 -29.17 -7.07 15.69
C HIS A 169 -27.67 -7.33 15.46
N ILE A 170 -27.25 -7.55 14.22
CA ILE A 170 -25.83 -7.71 13.84
C ILE A 170 -25.01 -6.47 14.23
N SER A 171 -25.50 -5.27 13.94
CA SER A 171 -24.84 -4.02 14.35
C SER A 171 -24.69 -3.92 15.86
N THR A 172 -25.67 -4.41 16.62
CA THR A 172 -25.63 -4.42 18.09
C THR A 172 -24.62 -5.44 18.61
N ILE A 173 -24.53 -6.63 18.00
CA ILE A 173 -23.52 -7.65 18.33
C ILE A 173 -22.11 -7.13 18.03
N LEU A 174 -21.93 -6.47 16.88
CA LEU A 174 -20.65 -5.94 16.43
C LEU A 174 -20.24 -4.63 17.12
N SER A 175 -21.14 -4.02 17.89
CA SER A 175 -20.85 -2.82 18.67
C SER A 175 -20.43 -3.23 20.08
N PRO A 176 -19.24 -2.83 20.56
CA PRO A 176 -18.82 -3.17 21.92
C PRO A 176 -19.79 -2.54 22.94
N THR A 177 -20.37 -3.37 23.80
CA THR A 177 -21.39 -2.96 24.79
C THR A 177 -20.86 -2.06 25.91
N CYS A 178 -19.54 -1.97 26.10
CA CYS A 178 -18.91 -1.31 27.25
C CYS A 178 -17.90 -0.20 26.90
N GLY A 179 -18.01 0.45 25.73
CA GLY A 179 -17.23 1.66 25.43
C GLY A 179 -15.71 1.46 25.33
N GLY A 180 -15.27 0.36 24.72
CA GLY A 180 -13.86 0.06 24.46
C GLY A 180 -13.54 -0.07 22.98
N GLU A 181 -12.25 -0.10 22.65
CA GLU A 181 -11.75 -0.38 21.31
C GLU A 181 -12.12 -1.80 20.86
N ASP A 182 -12.43 -1.95 19.58
CA ASP A 182 -12.74 -3.27 19.01
C ASP A 182 -11.47 -4.15 19.05
N PRO A 183 -11.49 -5.29 19.76
CA PRO A 183 -10.31 -6.12 19.96
C PRO A 183 -9.81 -6.72 18.65
N LEU A 184 -10.70 -6.99 17.68
CA LEU A 184 -10.32 -7.52 16.38
C LEU A 184 -9.60 -6.46 15.55
N LEU A 185 -10.10 -5.23 15.51
CA LEU A 185 -9.43 -4.12 14.81
C LEU A 185 -8.08 -3.78 15.47
N THR A 186 -8.00 -3.82 16.80
CA THR A 186 -6.75 -3.61 17.55
C THR A 186 -5.73 -4.69 17.21
N LEU A 187 -6.13 -5.97 17.25
CA LEU A 187 -5.28 -7.09 16.86
C LEU A 187 -4.82 -6.99 15.41
N CYS A 188 -5.72 -6.60 14.50
CA CYS A 188 -5.39 -6.38 13.08
C CYS A 188 -4.30 -5.32 12.91
N SER A 189 -4.38 -4.24 13.68
CA SER A 189 -3.36 -3.17 13.68
C SER A 189 -2.02 -3.66 14.21
N TYR A 190 -2.02 -4.43 15.30
CA TYR A 190 -0.82 -5.05 15.87
C TYR A 190 -0.14 -5.97 14.87
N LEU A 191 -0.90 -6.90 14.27
CA LEU A 191 -0.37 -7.85 13.31
C LEU A 191 0.09 -7.15 12.01
N THR A 192 -0.61 -6.12 11.55
CA THR A 192 -0.20 -5.34 10.38
C THR A 192 1.14 -4.63 10.61
N CYS A 193 1.32 -4.03 11.79
CA CYS A 193 2.58 -3.41 12.21
C CYS A 193 3.72 -4.45 12.32
N LEU A 194 3.51 -5.54 13.08
CA LEU A 194 4.53 -6.58 13.31
C LEU A 194 4.96 -7.31 12.03
N THR A 195 4.00 -7.63 11.16
CA THR A 195 4.27 -8.35 9.91
C THR A 195 4.67 -7.44 8.76
N ARG A 196 4.59 -6.11 8.95
CA ARG A 196 4.89 -5.10 7.93
C ARG A 196 4.10 -5.38 6.64
N ARG A 197 2.79 -5.60 6.79
CA ARG A 197 1.91 -5.86 5.64
C ARG A 197 1.73 -4.57 4.85
N THR A 198 2.34 -4.50 3.67
CA THR A 198 2.21 -3.35 2.76
C THR A 198 0.74 -3.06 2.43
N PRO A 199 0.32 -1.79 2.32
CA PRO A 199 -0.99 -1.43 1.78
C PRO A 199 -1.02 -1.65 0.26
N ARG A 200 -2.16 -2.12 -0.26
CA ARG A 200 -2.33 -2.62 -1.64
C ARG A 200 -3.64 -2.19 -2.29
N THR A 201 -4.75 -2.14 -1.55
CA THR A 201 -6.02 -1.64 -2.09
C THR A 201 -6.07 -0.12 -2.01
N THR A 202 -6.96 0.53 -2.78
CA THR A 202 -7.17 1.99 -2.70
C THR A 202 -7.46 2.42 -1.26
N GLY A 203 -8.36 1.73 -0.57
CA GLY A 203 -8.67 2.00 0.83
C GLY A 203 -7.46 1.85 1.76
N GLU A 204 -6.65 0.81 1.61
CA GLU A 204 -5.44 0.61 2.42
C GLU A 204 -4.39 1.70 2.17
N LEU A 205 -4.16 2.08 0.91
CA LEU A 205 -3.21 3.13 0.53
C LEU A 205 -3.62 4.48 1.11
N VAL A 206 -4.90 4.85 0.94
CA VAL A 206 -5.47 6.07 1.51
C VAL A 206 -5.37 6.05 3.04
N SER A 207 -5.64 4.91 3.67
CA SER A 207 -5.52 4.75 5.14
C SER A 207 -4.09 4.96 5.62
N PHE A 208 -3.13 4.35 4.93
CA PHE A 208 -1.72 4.49 5.26
C PHE A 208 -1.25 5.93 5.13
N PHE A 209 -1.43 6.59 3.98
CA PHE A 209 -0.94 7.96 3.80
C PHE A 209 -1.65 8.97 4.71
N HIS A 210 -2.95 8.75 4.99
CA HIS A 210 -3.68 9.62 5.90
C HIS A 210 -3.24 9.44 7.36
N ASN A 211 -3.15 8.21 7.87
CA ASN A 211 -2.67 7.97 9.24
C ASN A 211 -1.19 8.31 9.41
N PHE A 212 -0.36 8.04 8.40
CA PHE A 212 1.06 8.36 8.44
C PHE A 212 1.25 9.87 8.46
N GLY A 213 0.48 10.63 7.68
CA GLY A 213 0.42 12.08 7.80
C GLY A 213 0.04 12.53 9.21
N ASN A 214 -1.03 11.95 9.79
CA ASN A 214 -1.45 12.26 11.17
C ASN A 214 -0.32 12.05 12.20
N GLU A 215 0.40 10.93 12.13
CA GLU A 215 1.53 10.66 13.04
C GLU A 215 2.69 11.65 12.90
N LEU A 216 2.82 12.31 11.75
CA LEU A 216 3.86 13.31 11.52
C LEU A 216 3.43 14.72 11.96
N HIS A 217 2.15 14.94 12.25
CA HIS A 217 1.65 16.16 12.90
C HIS A 217 1.80 16.04 14.41
N ASP A 218 2.52 16.97 15.03
CA ASP A 218 2.53 17.15 16.48
C ASP A 218 1.77 18.42 16.83
N VAL A 219 0.95 18.34 17.87
CA VAL A 219 0.26 19.45 18.52
C VAL A 219 1.26 20.44 19.14
N SER A 220 2.52 20.03 19.37
CA SER A 220 3.54 20.80 20.11
C SER A 220 4.71 21.37 19.29
N LEU A 221 4.64 21.40 17.94
CA LEU A 221 5.71 21.85 17.04
C LEU A 221 7.02 21.03 17.10
N LYS A 222 7.08 19.90 17.80
CA LYS A 222 8.21 18.95 17.77
C LYS A 222 7.89 17.81 16.79
N LEU A 223 8.87 17.20 16.12
CA LEU A 223 8.54 16.02 15.32
C LEU A 223 8.15 14.87 16.26
N SER A 224 7.14 14.08 15.87
CA SER A 224 6.84 12.82 16.53
C SER A 224 8.09 11.92 16.57
N PRO A 225 8.18 10.93 17.49
CA PRO A 225 9.31 10.00 17.54
C PRO A 225 9.58 9.34 16.17
N LEU A 226 8.51 9.06 15.42
CA LEU A 226 8.60 8.54 14.05
C LEU A 226 9.15 9.58 13.07
N GLY A 227 8.64 10.80 13.10
CA GLY A 227 9.15 11.89 12.25
C GLY A 227 10.63 12.19 12.51
N SER A 228 11.04 12.19 13.78
CA SER A 228 12.44 12.38 14.18
C SER A 228 13.32 11.26 13.64
N ALA A 229 12.86 10.00 13.72
CA ALA A 229 13.56 8.85 13.18
C ALA A 229 13.68 8.88 11.64
N LEU A 230 12.69 9.43 10.92
CA LEU A 230 12.74 9.62 9.46
C LEU A 230 13.70 10.73 9.03
N SER A 231 13.93 11.70 9.91
CA SER A 231 14.79 12.87 9.65
C SER A 231 16.26 12.61 9.97
N SER A 232 16.54 11.57 10.76
CA SER A 232 17.89 11.17 11.15
C SER A 232 18.45 10.13 10.19
N PRO A 233 19.72 10.27 9.75
CA PRO A 233 20.38 9.24 8.96
C PRO A 233 20.62 7.97 9.80
N HIS A 234 20.70 6.82 9.15
CA HIS A 234 20.98 5.58 9.85
C HIS A 234 22.45 5.49 10.27
N TYR A 235 22.72 4.76 11.36
CA TYR A 235 24.09 4.59 11.83
C TYR A 235 24.94 3.85 10.77
N GLY A 236 26.01 4.50 10.32
CA GLY A 236 26.90 3.94 9.30
C GLY A 236 26.38 4.06 7.85
N CYS A 237 25.22 4.67 7.64
CA CYS A 237 24.75 5.05 6.32
C CYS A 237 25.11 6.52 6.04
N PRO A 238 25.42 6.88 4.78
CA PRO A 238 25.71 8.27 4.48
C PRO A 238 24.41 9.09 4.42
N GLU A 239 24.47 10.41 4.60
CA GLU A 239 23.35 11.30 4.94
C GLU A 239 22.20 11.44 3.90
N TRP A 240 22.21 10.63 2.84
CA TRP A 240 21.22 10.60 1.75
C TRP A 240 20.03 9.67 2.06
N ASP A 241 20.05 8.93 3.17
CA ASP A 241 19.02 7.96 3.55
C ASP A 241 17.93 8.52 4.49
N ARG A 242 17.83 9.85 4.58
CA ARG A 242 16.89 10.56 5.46
C ARG A 242 15.97 11.48 4.68
N LEU A 243 14.75 11.68 5.17
CA LEU A 243 13.84 12.67 4.59
C LEU A 243 14.26 14.08 5.02
N GLY A 244 14.40 14.98 4.05
CA GLY A 244 14.60 16.41 4.31
C GLY A 244 13.33 17.07 4.85
N ALA A 245 13.45 18.32 5.29
CA ALA A 245 12.30 19.08 5.80
C ALA A 245 11.20 19.24 4.74
N GLU A 246 11.58 19.49 3.48
CA GLU A 246 10.66 19.60 2.35
C GLU A 246 9.97 18.25 2.05
N ASP A 247 10.72 17.15 2.09
CA ASP A 247 10.19 15.81 1.84
C ASP A 247 9.17 15.42 2.92
N LEU A 248 9.46 15.71 4.19
CA LEU A 248 8.54 15.50 5.31
C LEU A 248 7.30 16.39 5.23
N GLN A 249 7.46 17.61 4.76
CA GLN A 249 6.33 18.53 4.57
C GLN A 249 5.39 18.00 3.49
N ALA A 250 5.90 17.52 2.36
CA ALA A 250 5.10 16.88 1.32
C ALA A 250 4.31 15.66 1.84
N VAL A 251 4.92 14.85 2.71
CA VAL A 251 4.26 13.70 3.35
C VAL A 251 3.21 14.11 4.39
N LYS A 252 3.31 15.28 5.01
CA LYS A 252 2.26 15.83 5.86
C LYS A 252 1.11 16.41 5.03
N ASP A 253 1.45 17.15 3.99
CA ASP A 253 0.50 17.90 3.16
C ASP A 253 -0.44 16.99 2.36
N ILE A 254 -0.04 15.75 2.03
CA ILE A 254 -0.95 14.78 1.37
C ILE A 254 -2.18 14.46 2.22
N ARG A 255 -2.02 14.39 3.55
CA ARG A 255 -3.13 14.29 4.50
C ARG A 255 -3.84 15.64 4.55
N GLY A 256 -3.08 16.70 4.84
CA GLY A 256 -3.54 18.08 4.91
C GLY A 256 -2.70 18.87 5.91
N SER A 257 -2.36 20.11 5.57
CA SER A 257 -1.29 20.90 6.19
C SER A 257 -1.48 21.25 7.67
N ASP A 258 -2.72 21.21 8.16
CA ASP A 258 -3.07 21.63 9.52
C ASP A 258 -3.22 20.45 10.51
N PRO A 259 -3.00 20.66 11.82
CA PRO A 259 -3.25 19.65 12.85
C PRO A 259 -4.71 19.18 12.87
N PRO A 260 -5.01 17.97 13.39
CA PRO A 260 -6.35 17.38 13.40
C PRO A 260 -7.48 18.23 14.01
N ASN A 261 -7.16 19.17 14.90
CA ASN A 261 -8.12 19.90 15.73
C ASN A 261 -8.30 21.38 15.36
N SER A 262 -7.93 21.82 14.16
CA SER A 262 -8.09 23.24 13.77
C SER A 262 -9.47 23.52 13.16
N ASN A 263 -9.99 24.74 13.37
CA ASN A 263 -11.25 25.18 12.78
C ASN A 263 -10.99 25.58 11.31
N HIS A 264 -11.67 24.93 10.37
CA HIS A 264 -11.25 24.90 8.96
C HIS A 264 -12.31 25.50 8.05
N ASP A 265 -12.08 26.69 7.47
CA ASP A 265 -12.99 27.18 6.44
C ASP A 265 -12.54 26.83 5.01
N LYS A 266 -11.24 26.65 4.71
CA LYS A 266 -10.75 26.49 3.31
C LYS A 266 -9.46 25.68 3.09
N VAL A 267 -8.87 25.04 4.10
CA VAL A 267 -7.43 24.64 4.03
C VAL A 267 -7.18 23.22 3.50
N HIS A 268 -8.16 22.31 3.51
CA HIS A 268 -7.98 20.91 3.05
C HIS A 268 -8.32 20.65 1.58
N ALA A 269 -8.50 21.69 0.78
CA ALA A 269 -8.88 21.50 -0.61
C ALA A 269 -7.82 20.65 -1.34
N LYS A 270 -8.26 19.56 -1.98
CA LYS A 270 -7.43 18.67 -2.80
C LYS A 270 -6.49 17.72 -2.02
N THR A 271 -6.69 17.54 -0.72
CA THR A 271 -5.94 16.57 0.11
C THR A 271 -6.77 15.31 0.40
N LEU A 272 -6.15 14.26 0.97
CA LEU A 272 -6.87 13.04 1.37
C LEU A 272 -7.93 13.32 2.44
N SER A 273 -7.75 14.32 3.29
CA SER A 273 -8.78 14.73 4.26
C SER A 273 -10.04 15.29 3.59
N THR A 274 -10.01 15.71 2.32
CA THR A 274 -11.25 16.01 1.56
C THR A 274 -12.14 14.76 1.44
N LEU A 275 -11.56 13.57 1.35
CA LEU A 275 -12.30 12.31 1.20
C LEU A 275 -12.66 11.70 2.56
N LEU A 276 -11.71 11.73 3.50
CA LEU A 276 -11.81 11.04 4.79
C LEU A 276 -12.35 11.90 5.95
N GLY A 277 -12.42 13.23 5.75
CA GLY A 277 -12.69 14.19 6.80
C GLY A 277 -11.51 14.38 7.77
N CYS A 278 -11.61 15.40 8.62
CA CYS A 278 -10.65 15.62 9.73
C CYS A 278 -11.18 15.08 11.07
N GLY A 279 -12.44 14.68 11.12
CA GLY A 279 -13.11 14.12 12.29
C GLY A 279 -14.51 13.61 11.94
N ILE A 280 -15.13 12.85 12.84
CA ILE A 280 -16.45 12.25 12.61
C ILE A 280 -17.56 13.33 12.63
N ASP A 281 -17.41 14.34 13.49
CA ASP A 281 -18.45 15.36 13.75
C ASP A 281 -18.08 16.76 13.20
N ASN A 282 -16.98 16.88 12.43
CA ASN A 282 -16.56 18.17 11.92
C ASN A 282 -17.41 18.58 10.71
N VAL A 283 -18.43 19.40 10.97
CA VAL A 283 -19.37 19.94 9.97
C VAL A 283 -18.64 20.67 8.83
N GLN A 284 -17.47 21.24 9.10
CA GLN A 284 -16.69 21.97 8.09
C GLN A 284 -15.82 21.05 7.21
N CYS A 285 -15.61 19.78 7.60
CA CYS A 285 -14.82 18.80 6.84
C CYS A 285 -15.47 17.40 6.94
N PRO A 286 -16.60 17.18 6.21
CA PRO A 286 -17.36 15.94 6.31
C PRO A 286 -16.61 14.74 5.71
N GLN A 287 -16.74 13.58 6.34
CA GLN A 287 -16.16 12.33 5.85
C GLN A 287 -17.01 11.77 4.70
N LEU A 288 -16.58 11.93 3.45
CA LEU A 288 -17.32 11.46 2.27
C LEU A 288 -17.29 9.93 2.13
N MET A 289 -16.18 9.31 2.53
CA MET A 289 -15.95 7.88 2.44
C MET A 289 -15.01 7.39 3.54
N LYS A 290 -15.10 6.11 3.90
CA LYS A 290 -14.27 5.50 4.93
C LYS A 290 -13.62 4.22 4.42
N PRO A 291 -12.29 4.07 4.48
CA PRO A 291 -11.65 2.80 4.19
C PRO A 291 -12.09 1.74 5.20
N ILE A 292 -12.42 0.55 4.72
CA ILE A 292 -12.93 -0.55 5.55
C ILE A 292 -11.92 -0.90 6.65
N THR A 293 -10.64 -0.99 6.30
CA THR A 293 -9.54 -1.34 7.21
C THR A 293 -8.72 -0.13 7.63
N TYR A 294 -9.35 1.05 7.75
CA TYR A 294 -8.69 2.31 8.11
C TYR A 294 -7.80 2.19 9.36
N ARG A 295 -8.32 1.55 10.42
CA ARG A 295 -7.60 1.40 11.69
C ARG A 295 -6.43 0.41 11.62
N ALA A 296 -6.46 -0.57 10.71
CA ALA A 296 -5.37 -1.55 10.57
C ALA A 296 -4.02 -0.88 10.23
N TYR A 297 -4.06 0.31 9.63
CA TYR A 297 -2.90 1.12 9.27
C TYR A 297 -2.74 2.35 10.17
N ALA A 298 -3.26 2.34 11.40
CA ALA A 298 -3.19 3.47 12.33
C ALA A 298 -2.08 3.33 13.40
N LEU A 299 -1.26 2.27 13.35
CA LEU A 299 -0.23 2.00 14.36
C LEU A 299 1.16 1.97 13.73
N TYR A 300 2.08 2.74 14.34
CA TYR A 300 3.46 2.85 13.87
C TYR A 300 4.46 2.69 15.01
N SER A 301 5.64 2.20 14.67
CA SER A 301 6.75 2.01 15.60
C SER A 301 8.03 2.53 14.97
N SER A 302 8.80 3.32 15.71
CA SER A 302 10.10 3.84 15.25
C SER A 302 11.08 2.72 14.87
N SER A 303 10.95 1.53 15.47
CA SER A 303 11.78 0.35 15.14
C SER A 303 11.62 -0.12 13.70
N PHE A 304 10.49 0.17 13.05
CA PHE A 304 10.22 -0.22 11.65
C PHE A 304 10.30 0.94 10.67
N VAL A 305 10.88 2.08 11.08
CA VAL A 305 10.92 3.32 10.29
C VAL A 305 11.38 3.12 8.84
N HIS A 306 12.37 2.26 8.59
CA HIS A 306 12.88 1.99 7.24
C HIS A 306 11.89 1.29 6.32
N HIS A 307 11.00 0.46 6.88
CA HIS A 307 9.94 -0.18 6.09
C HIS A 307 8.90 0.86 5.69
N TYR A 308 8.54 1.75 6.63
CA TYR A 308 7.61 2.84 6.33
C TYR A 308 8.22 3.84 5.34
N LEU A 309 9.50 4.18 5.48
CA LEU A 309 10.22 5.00 4.51
C LEU A 309 10.16 4.38 3.11
N SER A 310 10.45 3.08 2.99
CA SER A 310 10.33 2.36 1.71
C SER A 310 8.91 2.45 1.13
N TRP A 311 7.87 2.37 1.97
CA TRP A 311 6.49 2.51 1.51
C TRP A 311 6.16 3.93 1.06
N VAL A 312 6.55 4.94 1.83
CA VAL A 312 6.33 6.36 1.50
C VAL A 312 7.03 6.71 0.19
N VAL A 313 8.16 6.10 -0.10
CA VAL A 313 8.94 6.36 -1.32
C VAL A 313 8.36 5.65 -2.55
N HIS A 314 7.84 4.42 -2.41
CA HIS A 314 7.42 3.60 -3.56
C HIS A 314 5.91 3.50 -3.79
N LEU A 315 5.08 3.85 -2.81
CA LEU A 315 3.63 3.78 -2.92
C LEU A 315 2.90 5.06 -3.38
N PRO A 316 3.50 6.27 -3.49
CA PRO A 316 2.78 7.45 -3.99
C PRO A 316 2.19 7.25 -5.38
N ASP A 317 2.95 6.72 -6.34
CA ASP A 317 2.43 6.40 -7.68
C ASP A 317 1.27 5.42 -7.62
N ARG A 318 1.38 4.41 -6.74
CA ARG A 318 0.32 3.41 -6.57
C ARG A 318 -0.92 4.00 -5.93
N LEU A 319 -0.77 4.92 -4.99
CA LEU A 319 -1.88 5.70 -4.43
C LEU A 319 -2.58 6.47 -5.56
N TRP A 320 -1.84 7.24 -6.34
CA TRP A 320 -2.40 8.04 -7.44
C TRP A 320 -3.09 7.17 -8.49
N ASP A 321 -2.44 6.13 -9.01
CA ASP A 321 -3.00 5.14 -9.93
C ASP A 321 -4.32 4.55 -9.39
N SER A 322 -4.34 4.20 -8.11
CA SER A 322 -5.50 3.57 -7.47
C SER A 322 -6.69 4.52 -7.31
N LEU A 323 -6.44 5.82 -7.11
CA LEU A 323 -7.46 6.86 -7.04
C LEU A 323 -7.98 7.24 -8.43
N VAL A 324 -7.09 7.32 -9.43
CA VAL A 324 -7.48 7.48 -10.84
C VAL A 324 -8.37 6.33 -11.28
N LYS A 325 -8.00 5.10 -10.93
CA LYS A 325 -8.81 3.92 -11.25
C LYS A 325 -10.18 3.99 -10.59
N LEU A 326 -10.26 4.29 -9.29
CA LEU A 326 -11.53 4.48 -8.60
C LEU A 326 -12.39 5.57 -9.26
N HIS A 327 -11.78 6.68 -9.69
CA HIS A 327 -12.46 7.76 -10.39
C HIS A 327 -13.02 7.31 -11.75
N CYS A 328 -12.22 6.62 -12.56
CA CYS A 328 -12.65 6.08 -13.85
C CYS A 328 -13.78 5.06 -13.68
N ASP A 329 -13.63 4.11 -12.76
CA ASP A 329 -14.64 3.07 -12.52
C ASP A 329 -15.98 3.69 -12.05
N LEU A 330 -15.94 4.75 -11.22
CA LEU A 330 -17.14 5.51 -10.81
C LEU A 330 -17.75 6.33 -11.96
N LYS A 331 -16.93 6.85 -12.87
CA LYS A 331 -17.39 7.62 -14.04
C LYS A 331 -18.03 6.71 -15.09
N ASP A 332 -17.44 5.55 -15.33
CA ASP A 332 -17.91 4.54 -16.29
C ASP A 332 -19.22 3.90 -15.86
N LEU A 333 -19.43 3.74 -14.54
CA LEU A 333 -20.72 3.34 -13.98
C LEU A 333 -21.86 4.28 -14.33
N GLN A 334 -21.57 5.50 -14.82
CA GLN A 334 -22.56 6.43 -15.37
C GLN A 334 -23.85 6.44 -14.54
N CYS A 335 -23.83 7.12 -13.39
CA CYS A 335 -25.05 7.39 -12.61
C CYS A 335 -26.00 8.37 -13.35
N HIS A 336 -26.22 8.18 -14.65
CA HIS A 336 -27.07 8.96 -15.54
C HIS A 336 -28.54 8.84 -15.17
N ASP A 337 -28.91 7.76 -14.48
CA ASP A 337 -30.27 7.58 -13.97
C ASP A 337 -30.44 8.30 -12.63
N SER A 338 -30.89 9.55 -12.74
CA SER A 338 -31.48 10.43 -11.73
C SER A 338 -30.53 11.37 -10.98
N ASN A 339 -30.73 12.67 -11.25
CA ASN A 339 -30.30 13.84 -10.49
C ASN A 339 -30.77 13.84 -8.99
N SER A 340 -30.90 12.69 -8.31
CA SER A 340 -31.47 12.66 -6.96
C SER A 340 -31.09 11.48 -6.03
N LYS A 341 -30.28 10.50 -6.45
CA LYS A 341 -29.88 9.40 -5.54
C LYS A 341 -28.47 9.61 -4.99
N SER A 342 -28.30 9.38 -3.70
CA SER A 342 -26.97 9.46 -3.06
C SER A 342 -26.10 8.30 -3.52
N LEU A 343 -24.76 8.49 -3.50
CA LEU A 343 -23.81 7.45 -3.92
C LEU A 343 -24.06 6.10 -3.23
N HIS A 344 -24.46 6.14 -1.97
CA HIS A 344 -24.70 4.95 -1.15
C HIS A 344 -26.02 4.25 -1.48
N GLN A 345 -26.98 4.94 -2.09
CA GLN A 345 -28.21 4.33 -2.61
C GLN A 345 -28.03 3.70 -4.00
N CYS A 346 -26.93 4.02 -4.70
CA CYS A 346 -26.66 3.46 -6.00
C CYS A 346 -26.26 1.98 -5.84
N ALA A 347 -27.12 1.10 -6.37
CA ALA A 347 -27.01 -0.34 -6.17
C ALA A 347 -25.76 -0.97 -6.79
N ASP A 348 -25.10 -0.26 -7.71
CA ASP A 348 -23.89 -0.73 -8.42
C ASP A 348 -22.62 0.00 -7.96
N ALA A 349 -22.75 1.20 -7.37
CA ALA A 349 -21.61 1.93 -6.82
C ALA A 349 -21.08 1.31 -5.52
N LEU A 350 -21.96 0.82 -4.64
CA LEU A 350 -21.53 0.26 -3.35
C LEU A 350 -20.64 -1.01 -3.51
N PRO A 351 -20.98 -2.00 -4.36
CA PRO A 351 -20.08 -3.10 -4.67
C PRO A 351 -18.74 -2.67 -5.25
N LEU A 352 -18.73 -1.62 -6.10
CA LEU A 352 -17.49 -1.06 -6.63
C LEU A 352 -16.63 -0.48 -5.50
N LEU A 353 -17.19 0.38 -4.63
CA LEU A 353 -16.47 0.94 -3.47
C LEU A 353 -15.91 -0.17 -2.58
N TYR A 354 -16.69 -1.21 -2.32
CA TYR A 354 -16.24 -2.39 -1.57
C TYR A 354 -15.04 -3.06 -2.25
N SER A 355 -15.05 -3.22 -3.58
CA SER A 355 -13.93 -3.79 -4.33
C SER A 355 -12.63 -2.99 -4.17
N HIS A 356 -12.73 -1.66 -3.98
CA HIS A 356 -11.62 -0.75 -3.68
C HIS A 356 -11.26 -0.67 -2.19
N GLY A 357 -12.00 -1.37 -1.31
CA GLY A 357 -11.78 -1.38 0.13
C GLY A 357 -12.37 -0.17 0.85
N ILE A 358 -13.42 0.43 0.29
CA ILE A 358 -14.07 1.64 0.78
C ILE A 358 -15.53 1.33 1.15
N THR A 359 -15.97 1.88 2.28
CA THR A 359 -17.34 1.80 2.78
C THR A 359 -17.88 3.22 3.01
N PRO A 360 -19.20 3.41 3.05
CA PRO A 360 -19.79 4.66 3.48
C PRO A 360 -19.35 5.05 4.91
N PRO A 361 -19.34 6.36 5.26
CA PRO A 361 -19.02 6.81 6.60
C PRO A 361 -19.95 6.21 7.66
N ASP A 362 -19.47 6.16 8.91
CA ASP A 362 -20.30 5.75 10.04
C ASP A 362 -21.23 6.90 10.47
N GLY A 363 -22.47 6.57 10.84
CA GLY A 363 -23.47 7.55 11.31
C GLY A 363 -24.53 7.92 10.26
N ALA A 364 -25.70 8.35 10.76
CA ALA A 364 -26.88 8.66 9.95
C ALA A 364 -26.91 10.11 9.41
N LEU A 365 -25.99 10.97 9.86
CA LEU A 365 -26.08 12.42 9.71
C LEU A 365 -25.06 12.94 8.69
N GLN A 366 -25.13 12.50 7.45
CA GLN A 366 -24.45 13.22 6.37
C GLN A 366 -25.39 13.51 5.22
N SER A 367 -25.27 14.74 4.71
CA SER A 367 -25.96 15.23 3.52
C SER A 367 -25.79 14.23 2.38
N SER A 368 -26.90 13.88 1.73
CA SER A 368 -26.98 12.99 0.58
C SER A 368 -26.14 13.52 -0.59
N LEU A 369 -24.84 13.28 -0.58
CA LEU A 369 -23.94 13.68 -1.65
C LEU A 369 -24.26 12.86 -2.89
N SER A 370 -24.38 13.59 -4.00
CA SER A 370 -24.58 13.00 -5.32
C SER A 370 -23.31 12.31 -5.81
N CYS A 371 -23.46 11.30 -6.67
CA CYS A 371 -22.32 10.64 -7.31
C CYS A 371 -21.41 11.63 -8.05
N SER A 372 -22.01 12.62 -8.74
CA SER A 372 -21.28 13.67 -9.46
C SER A 372 -20.42 14.53 -8.54
N GLU A 373 -20.90 14.87 -7.34
CA GLU A 373 -20.11 15.65 -6.39
C GLU A 373 -18.89 14.86 -5.91
N ILE A 374 -19.06 13.57 -5.56
CA ILE A 374 -17.94 12.73 -5.11
C ILE A 374 -16.93 12.51 -6.23
N ILE A 375 -17.38 12.28 -7.48
CA ILE A 375 -16.50 12.19 -8.66
C ILE A 375 -15.70 13.48 -8.82
N SER A 376 -16.36 14.64 -8.74
CA SER A 376 -15.68 15.94 -8.84
C SER A 376 -14.66 16.20 -7.73
N LYS A 377 -14.96 15.75 -6.50
CA LYS A 377 -14.04 15.86 -5.36
C LYS A 377 -12.85 14.92 -5.51
N LEU A 378 -13.08 13.71 -6.01
CA LEU A 378 -12.02 12.75 -6.30
C LEU A 378 -11.11 13.27 -7.42
N GLU A 379 -11.68 13.85 -8.48
CA GLU A 379 -10.92 14.52 -9.54
C GLU A 379 -10.06 15.67 -9.01
N GLN A 380 -10.59 16.46 -8.07
CA GLN A 380 -9.84 17.53 -7.41
C GLN A 380 -8.64 17.03 -6.59
N VAL A 381 -8.79 15.88 -5.92
CA VAL A 381 -7.71 15.26 -5.13
C VAL A 381 -6.66 14.62 -6.04
N VAL A 382 -7.10 13.92 -7.08
CA VAL A 382 -6.21 13.26 -8.07
C VAL A 382 -5.39 14.28 -8.85
N ASN A 383 -6.00 15.40 -9.25
CA ASN A 383 -5.33 16.53 -9.90
C ASN A 383 -4.79 17.55 -8.88
N GLY A 384 -4.73 17.14 -7.62
CA GLY A 384 -4.30 17.96 -6.51
C GLY A 384 -2.80 18.23 -6.54
N LYS A 385 -2.41 19.44 -6.13
CA LYS A 385 -1.01 19.76 -5.88
C LYS A 385 -0.36 18.83 -4.82
N PRO A 386 -1.04 18.48 -3.69
CA PRO A 386 -0.41 17.66 -2.64
C PRO A 386 0.09 16.28 -3.10
N ILE A 387 -0.69 15.58 -3.94
CA ILE A 387 -0.28 14.25 -4.44
C ILE A 387 0.86 14.36 -5.46
N ALA A 388 0.84 15.39 -6.31
CA ALA A 388 1.92 15.66 -7.26
C ALA A 388 3.22 16.08 -6.55
N ASP A 389 3.12 16.92 -5.52
CA ASP A 389 4.25 17.34 -4.69
C ASP A 389 4.85 16.14 -3.95
N LEU A 390 4.01 15.24 -3.41
CA LEU A 390 4.47 14.01 -2.77
C LEU A 390 5.24 13.12 -3.76
N MET A 391 4.69 12.86 -4.95
CA MET A 391 5.37 12.05 -5.97
C MET A 391 6.70 12.69 -6.39
N THR A 392 6.69 14.00 -6.64
CA THR A 392 7.90 14.75 -7.04
C THR A 392 8.97 14.73 -5.94
N ALA A 393 8.57 14.88 -4.68
CA ALA A 393 9.48 14.80 -3.53
C ALA A 393 10.11 13.40 -3.43
N MET A 394 9.32 12.35 -3.58
CA MET A 394 9.82 10.96 -3.51
C MET A 394 10.68 10.57 -4.71
N ASP A 395 10.38 11.06 -5.92
CA ASP A 395 11.24 10.91 -7.09
C ASP A 395 12.58 11.64 -6.90
N THR A 396 12.53 12.85 -6.35
CA THR A 396 13.74 13.63 -6.03
C THR A 396 14.57 12.91 -4.98
N PHE A 397 13.93 12.32 -3.96
CA PHE A 397 14.58 11.48 -2.96
C PHE A 397 15.25 10.26 -3.60
N LEU A 398 14.55 9.50 -4.45
CA LEU A 398 15.14 8.37 -5.19
C LEU A 398 16.30 8.79 -6.08
N TYR A 399 16.22 9.95 -6.73
CA TYR A 399 17.31 10.49 -7.53
C TYR A 399 18.53 10.85 -6.66
N ARG A 400 18.33 11.57 -5.54
CA ARG A 400 19.42 11.89 -4.58
C ARG A 400 20.13 10.63 -4.12
N ILE A 401 19.36 9.57 -3.87
CA ILE A 401 19.90 8.28 -3.45
C ILE A 401 20.73 7.62 -4.56
N ARG A 402 20.29 7.71 -5.81
CA ARG A 402 20.96 7.06 -6.95
C ARG A 402 22.10 7.89 -7.53
N ALA A 403 22.12 9.19 -7.31
CA ALA A 403 23.06 10.13 -7.94
C ALA A 403 24.54 9.74 -7.74
N PRO A 404 25.02 9.37 -6.54
CA PRO A 404 26.41 8.94 -6.36
C PRO A 404 26.78 7.74 -7.25
N PHE A 405 25.89 6.76 -7.40
CA PHE A 405 26.13 5.59 -8.26
C PHE A 405 26.10 5.95 -9.74
N LEU A 406 25.21 6.86 -10.14
CA LEU A 406 25.18 7.33 -11.52
C LEU A 406 26.48 8.07 -11.86
N TYR A 407 26.97 8.95 -10.98
CA TYR A 407 28.24 9.65 -11.19
C TYR A 407 29.45 8.72 -11.19
N THR A 408 29.48 7.69 -10.32
CA THR A 408 30.59 6.72 -10.34
C THR A 408 30.58 5.87 -11.61
N ILE A 409 29.41 5.44 -12.08
CA ILE A 409 29.28 4.72 -13.36
C ILE A 409 29.76 5.62 -14.50
N VAL A 410 29.30 6.86 -14.58
CA VAL A 410 29.73 7.82 -15.62
C VAL A 410 31.25 8.04 -15.56
N ALA A 411 31.82 8.28 -14.38
CA ALA A 411 33.27 8.46 -14.22
C ALA A 411 34.05 7.20 -14.63
N LEU A 412 33.57 6.00 -14.29
CA LEU A 412 34.20 4.74 -14.67
C LEU A 412 34.17 4.52 -16.18
N TRP A 413 33.05 4.81 -16.85
CA TRP A 413 32.97 4.73 -18.31
C TRP A 413 33.85 5.80 -18.99
N LEU A 414 33.90 7.02 -18.46
CA LEU A 414 34.78 8.07 -18.97
C LEU A 414 36.26 7.70 -18.82
N THR A 415 36.66 7.16 -17.68
CA THR A 415 38.05 6.71 -17.47
C THR A 415 38.41 5.52 -18.35
N ALA A 416 37.51 4.53 -18.50
CA ALA A 416 37.72 3.40 -19.40
C ALA A 416 37.84 3.83 -20.87
N THR A 417 36.97 4.74 -21.33
CA THR A 417 37.03 5.28 -22.71
C THR A 417 38.30 6.09 -22.95
N LEU A 418 38.72 6.93 -22.00
CA LEU A 418 39.99 7.66 -22.08
C LEU A 418 41.20 6.71 -22.12
N TYR A 419 41.19 5.64 -21.32
CA TYR A 419 42.26 4.64 -21.32
C TYR A 419 42.34 3.88 -22.65
N ILE A 420 41.20 3.45 -23.19
CA ILE A 420 41.14 2.80 -24.51
C ILE A 420 41.61 3.77 -25.61
N LEU A 421 41.15 5.01 -25.60
CA LEU A 421 41.57 6.03 -26.56
C LEU A 421 43.08 6.29 -26.47
N HIS A 422 43.62 6.40 -25.25
CA HIS A 422 45.05 6.56 -25.03
C HIS A 422 45.86 5.39 -25.60
N LEU A 423 45.43 4.14 -25.35
CA LEU A 423 46.08 2.95 -25.91
C LEU A 423 46.03 2.90 -27.44
N LEU A 424 44.90 3.29 -28.04
CA LEU A 424 44.74 3.34 -29.50
C LEU A 424 45.64 4.41 -30.12
N LEU A 425 45.63 5.63 -29.58
CA LEU A 425 46.47 6.74 -30.04
C LEU A 425 47.95 6.42 -29.85
N TYR A 426 48.36 5.92 -28.68
CA TYR A 426 49.73 5.50 -28.42
C TYR A 426 50.19 4.42 -29.42
N ARG A 427 49.36 3.42 -29.71
CA ARG A 427 49.69 2.41 -30.74
C ARG A 427 49.82 3.02 -32.13
N MET A 428 48.94 3.94 -32.53
CA MET A 428 49.06 4.63 -33.81
C MET A 428 50.32 5.50 -33.89
N ASP A 429 50.66 6.22 -32.83
CA ASP A 429 51.86 7.06 -32.78
C ASP A 429 53.13 6.21 -32.81
N VAL A 430 53.18 5.09 -32.08
CA VAL A 430 54.28 4.12 -32.16
C VAL A 430 54.37 3.51 -33.57
N LEU A 431 53.25 3.13 -34.19
CA LEU A 431 53.25 2.63 -35.57
C LEU A 431 53.71 3.70 -36.57
N ARG A 432 53.32 4.96 -36.38
CA ARG A 432 53.71 6.10 -37.22
C ARG A 432 55.20 6.42 -37.08
N ILE A 433 55.71 6.48 -35.85
CA ILE A 433 57.13 6.69 -35.55
C ILE A 433 57.95 5.49 -36.08
N ARG A 434 57.48 4.26 -35.88
CA ARG A 434 58.13 3.07 -36.45
C ARG A 434 58.10 3.08 -37.97
N SER A 435 57.03 3.54 -38.61
CA SER A 435 56.98 3.69 -40.07
C SER A 435 58.02 4.68 -40.58
N HIS A 436 58.24 5.80 -39.88
CA HIS A 436 59.28 6.78 -40.22
C HIS A 436 60.72 6.36 -39.82
N LEU A 437 60.88 5.45 -38.86
CA LEU A 437 62.18 4.85 -38.52
C LEU A 437 62.51 3.65 -39.43
N LEU A 438 61.50 2.93 -39.90
CA LEU A 438 61.59 1.82 -40.86
C LEU A 438 61.61 2.28 -42.32
N THR A 439 61.42 3.57 -42.60
CA THR A 439 61.98 4.19 -43.82
C THR A 439 63.50 4.20 -43.71
N THR A 440 64.05 2.99 -43.81
CA THR A 440 65.41 2.75 -44.23
C THR A 440 65.64 3.54 -45.52
N ARG A 441 66.83 4.15 -45.63
CA ARG A 441 67.34 4.79 -46.85
C ARG A 441 67.26 3.90 -48.12
N ALA A 442 66.86 2.64 -47.99
CA ALA A 442 66.69 1.66 -49.04
C ALA A 442 65.33 1.74 -49.77
N SER A 443 64.29 2.38 -49.24
CA SER A 443 63.00 2.46 -49.96
C SER A 443 63.07 3.26 -51.26
N HIS A 444 64.00 4.22 -51.35
CA HIS A 444 64.30 4.96 -52.59
C HIS A 444 65.34 4.28 -53.50
N LEU A 445 65.83 3.08 -53.12
CA LEU A 445 66.81 2.29 -53.87
C LEU A 445 66.22 1.00 -54.46
N ILE A 446 64.90 0.83 -54.42
CA ILE A 446 64.25 -0.26 -55.16
C ILE A 446 64.06 0.21 -56.60
N ASP A 447 64.94 -0.25 -57.49
CA ASP A 447 64.77 -0.04 -58.93
C ASP A 447 63.45 -0.66 -59.37
N VAL A 448 62.59 0.14 -60.02
CA VAL A 448 61.26 -0.26 -60.52
C VAL A 448 61.36 -1.49 -61.44
N LYS A 449 62.52 -1.72 -62.07
CA LYS A 449 62.80 -2.91 -62.88
C LYS A 449 62.78 -4.22 -62.09
N ALA A 450 63.15 -4.20 -60.80
CA ALA A 450 63.13 -5.39 -59.96
C ALA A 450 61.70 -5.84 -59.57
N LEU A 451 60.74 -4.91 -59.54
CA LEU A 451 59.32 -5.20 -59.23
C LEU A 451 58.53 -5.67 -60.45
N LEU A 452 58.96 -5.33 -61.66
CA LEU A 452 58.30 -5.71 -62.93
C LEU A 452 58.89 -6.97 -63.58
N ALA A 453 60.01 -7.47 -63.07
CA ALA A 453 60.57 -8.74 -63.54
C ALA A 453 59.76 -9.91 -62.96
N GLY A 454 58.98 -10.60 -63.80
CA GLY A 454 58.19 -11.78 -63.42
C GLY A 454 59.02 -13.05 -63.12
N SER A 455 60.24 -12.89 -62.60
CA SER A 455 61.21 -13.95 -62.31
C SER A 455 61.53 -13.95 -60.82
N ARG A 456 61.53 -15.12 -60.17
CA ARG A 456 61.85 -15.28 -58.74
C ARG A 456 63.33 -15.08 -58.38
N ARG A 457 64.22 -14.84 -59.33
CA ARG A 457 65.65 -14.60 -59.06
C ARG A 457 65.95 -13.10 -58.97
N MET A 458 66.23 -12.62 -57.75
CA MET A 458 66.70 -11.26 -57.50
C MET A 458 68.15 -11.10 -57.99
N LEU A 459 68.43 -10.02 -58.72
CA LEU A 459 69.82 -9.63 -59.03
C LEU A 459 70.53 -9.20 -57.75
N SER A 460 71.77 -9.67 -57.58
CA SER A 460 72.63 -9.25 -56.48
C SER A 460 73.08 -7.79 -56.69
N LEU A 461 73.09 -7.01 -55.61
CA LEU A 461 73.49 -5.59 -55.61
C LEU A 461 75.01 -5.39 -55.43
N TYR A 462 75.82 -6.45 -55.47
CA TYR A 462 77.28 -6.37 -55.40
C TYR A 462 77.92 -6.53 -56.78
N LYS A 463 78.95 -5.72 -57.04
CA LYS A 463 79.49 -5.46 -58.39
C LYS A 463 80.18 -6.66 -59.06
N ASP A 464 80.35 -7.78 -58.34
CA ASP A 464 81.08 -8.96 -58.81
C ASP A 464 80.32 -10.28 -58.61
N VAL A 465 78.99 -10.26 -58.41
CA VAL A 465 78.17 -11.49 -58.35
C VAL A 465 76.85 -11.27 -59.10
N ASP A 466 76.67 -11.97 -60.23
CA ASP A 466 75.54 -11.71 -61.13
C ASP A 466 74.19 -12.29 -60.63
N TYR A 467 74.17 -13.36 -59.83
CA TYR A 467 72.92 -13.92 -59.28
C TYR A 467 73.13 -14.61 -57.92
N PHE A 468 72.12 -14.59 -57.05
CA PHE A 468 72.04 -15.53 -55.92
C PHE A 468 71.73 -16.92 -56.50
N ASP A 469 72.70 -17.83 -56.49
CA ASP A 469 72.42 -19.24 -56.75
C ASP A 469 71.67 -19.82 -55.54
N ASP A 470 70.45 -20.27 -55.77
CA ASP A 470 69.75 -21.18 -54.86
C ASP A 470 70.45 -22.54 -54.95
N ASP A 471 71.37 -22.83 -54.03
CA ASP A 471 71.90 -24.18 -53.82
C ASP A 471 70.78 -25.10 -53.30
N PHE A 472 70.00 -25.66 -54.21
CA PHE A 472 69.30 -26.91 -53.99
C PHE A 472 70.24 -28.05 -54.36
N HIS A 473 70.86 -28.70 -53.36
CA HIS A 473 71.03 -30.16 -53.25
C HIS A 473 71.91 -30.56 -52.03
N SER A 474 71.28 -30.87 -50.89
CA SER A 474 71.42 -32.11 -50.08
C SER A 474 70.57 -32.04 -48.83
#